data_AF-A0A522Q5X8-F1
#
_entry.id   AF-A0A522Q5X8-F1
#
_cell.length_a   1.000
_cell.length_b   1.000
_cell.length_c   1.000
_cell.angle_alpha   90.00
_cell.angle_beta   90.00
_cell.angle_gamma   90.00
#
_symmetry.space_group_name_H-M   'P 1'
#
loop_
_entity.id
_entity.type
_entity.pdbx_description
1 polymer ?
#
loop_
_entity_poly.entity_id
_entity_poly.type
_entity_poly.pdbx_seq_one_letter_code
_entity_poly.pdbx_strand_id
1 'polypeptide(L)'
;MPRIAQRLACQPTAHWVGELGKVGIPCGPVNDLQAVFEDPQVRSRHMKITLAHPAAGSVDLVANPIKFSRTPARYTLPPPRLGEHTGEVLRDVLGLSETEIEKLKAGSVV
;
A
#
# COMPACT_ATOMS: atom_id res chain seq x y z
N MET A 1 -18.99 30.81 14.16
CA MET A 1 -17.71 30.17 13.76
C MET A 1 -16.59 30.68 14.67
N PRO A 2 -15.68 29.82 15.16
CA PRO A 2 -14.54 30.25 15.97
C PRO A 2 -13.60 31.19 15.18
N ARG A 3 -13.01 32.20 15.85
CA ARG A 3 -12.21 33.27 15.24
C ARG A 3 -11.04 32.78 14.37
N ILE A 4 -10.43 31.64 14.74
CA ILE A 4 -9.32 31.04 14.00
C ILE A 4 -9.79 30.51 12.64
N ALA A 5 -10.93 29.81 12.59
CA ALA A 5 -11.47 29.26 11.36
C ALA A 5 -11.79 30.36 10.33
N GLN A 6 -12.30 31.50 10.79
CA GLN A 6 -12.55 32.66 9.93
C GLN A 6 -11.26 33.19 9.28
N ARG A 7 -10.16 33.26 10.04
CA ARG A 7 -8.86 33.72 9.52
C ARG A 7 -8.24 32.71 8.56
N LEU A 8 -8.26 31.43 8.90
CA LEU A 8 -7.71 30.38 8.06
C LEU A 8 -8.41 30.29 6.70
N ALA A 9 -9.72 30.59 6.63
CA ALA A 9 -10.47 30.62 5.39
C ALA A 9 -10.06 31.76 4.42
N CYS A 10 -9.32 32.78 4.87
CA CYS A 10 -8.97 33.95 4.05
C CYS A 10 -7.79 33.71 3.11
N GLN A 11 -7.00 32.64 3.28
CA GLN A 11 -5.82 32.35 2.47
C GLN A 11 -5.73 30.85 2.17
N PRO A 12 -5.11 30.44 1.06
CA PRO A 12 -4.94 29.02 0.72
C PRO A 12 -4.09 28.26 1.74
N THR A 13 -4.27 26.94 1.81
CA THR A 13 -3.49 26.05 2.70
C THR A 13 -1.97 26.25 2.55
N ALA A 14 -1.47 26.36 1.32
CA ALA A 14 -0.05 26.55 1.05
C ALA A 14 0.52 27.83 1.68
N HIS A 15 -0.27 28.91 1.72
CA HIS A 15 0.13 30.14 2.40
C HIS A 15 0.31 29.90 3.90
N TRP A 16 -0.69 29.30 4.56
CA TRP A 16 -0.62 29.05 5.99
C TRP A 16 0.46 28.06 6.39
N VAL A 17 0.67 26.98 5.62
CA VAL A 17 1.76 26.03 5.88
C VAL A 17 3.12 26.74 5.83
N GLY A 18 3.32 27.64 4.88
CA GLY A 18 4.54 28.45 4.79
C GLY A 18 4.70 29.42 5.96
N GLU A 19 3.68 30.24 6.25
CA GLU A 19 3.76 31.27 7.31
C GLU A 19 3.85 30.67 8.72
N LEU A 20 3.02 29.65 9.01
CA LEU A 20 3.04 28.98 10.31
C LEU A 20 4.33 28.18 10.51
N GLY A 21 4.85 27.58 9.44
CA GLY A 21 6.14 26.88 9.47
C GLY A 21 7.32 27.78 9.84
N LYS A 22 7.35 29.03 9.35
CA LYS A 22 8.41 30.02 9.69
C LYS A 22 8.48 30.33 11.18
N VAL A 23 7.36 30.24 11.89
CA VAL A 23 7.27 30.48 13.35
C VAL A 23 7.26 29.19 14.17
N GLY A 24 7.53 28.04 13.55
CA GLY A 24 7.65 26.75 14.22
C GLY A 24 6.31 26.12 14.64
N ILE A 25 5.18 26.60 14.10
CA ILE A 25 3.87 25.98 14.36
C ILE A 25 3.74 24.76 13.45
N PRO A 26 3.56 23.54 14.00
CA PRO A 26 3.44 22.33 13.20
C PRO A 26 2.06 22.30 12.51
N CYS A 27 2.08 22.28 11.19
CA CYS A 27 0.89 22.11 10.37
C CYS A 27 1.27 21.49 9.02
N GLY A 28 0.26 20.99 8.30
CA GLY A 28 0.43 20.41 6.98
C GLY A 28 -0.90 20.38 6.22
N PRO A 29 -0.86 20.21 4.89
CA PRO A 29 -2.07 20.07 4.10
C PRO A 29 -2.79 18.75 4.41
N VAL A 30 -4.10 18.73 4.18
CA VAL A 30 -4.85 17.48 4.06
C VAL A 30 -4.72 17.03 2.61
N ASN A 31 -3.93 15.98 2.37
CA ASN A 31 -3.65 15.47 1.04
C ASN A 31 -4.72 14.47 0.59
N ASP A 32 -5.05 14.49 -0.70
CA ASP A 32 -5.71 13.36 -1.37
C ASP A 32 -4.68 12.29 -1.78
N LEU A 33 -5.15 11.18 -2.37
CA LEU A 33 -4.26 10.08 -2.74
C LEU A 33 -3.20 10.50 -3.78
N GLN A 34 -3.56 11.34 -4.75
CA GLN A 34 -2.61 11.78 -5.76
C GLN A 34 -1.50 12.62 -5.12
N ALA A 35 -1.87 13.61 -4.29
CA ALA A 35 -0.94 14.46 -3.57
C ALA A 35 -0.03 13.65 -2.62
N VAL A 36 -0.56 12.60 -1.96
CA VAL A 36 0.25 11.69 -1.13
C VAL A 36 1.35 11.03 -1.95
N PHE A 37 1.06 10.47 -3.12
CA PHE A 37 2.07 9.76 -3.92
C PHE A 37 3.05 10.68 -4.66
N GLU A 38 2.69 11.95 -4.85
CA GLU A 38 3.57 12.98 -5.39
C GLU A 38 4.50 13.61 -4.33
N ASP A 39 4.15 13.48 -3.04
CA ASP A 39 4.89 14.07 -1.93
C ASP A 39 6.39 13.67 -1.92
N PRO A 40 7.32 14.62 -1.81
CA PRO A 40 8.76 14.35 -1.84
C PRO A 40 9.23 13.35 -0.77
N GLN A 41 8.62 13.36 0.41
CA GLN A 41 8.95 12.43 1.48
C GLN A 41 8.46 11.02 1.16
N VAL A 42 7.27 10.88 0.58
CA VAL A 42 6.72 9.58 0.15
C VAL A 42 7.58 8.97 -0.96
N ARG A 43 8.01 9.79 -1.93
CA ARG A 43 8.89 9.37 -3.04
C ARG A 43 10.29 9.01 -2.54
N SER A 44 10.93 9.85 -1.73
CA SER A 44 12.28 9.58 -1.19
C SER A 44 12.32 8.32 -0.32
N ARG A 45 11.22 7.99 0.35
CA ARG A 45 11.08 6.76 1.14
C ARG A 45 10.64 5.54 0.36
N HIS A 46 10.45 5.64 -0.97
CA HIS A 46 10.02 4.54 -1.82
C HIS A 46 8.75 3.87 -1.25
N MET A 47 7.73 4.70 -0.98
CA MET A 47 6.48 4.28 -0.34
C MET A 47 5.42 3.77 -1.32
N LYS A 48 5.68 3.87 -2.62
CA LYS A 48 4.91 3.23 -3.68
C LYS A 48 5.81 2.21 -4.38
N ILE A 49 5.30 1.00 -4.56
CA ILE A 49 5.93 -0.04 -5.39
C ILE A 49 5.00 -0.40 -6.53
N THR A 50 5.58 -0.88 -7.62
CA THR A 50 4.84 -1.31 -8.81
C THR A 50 5.27 -2.73 -9.15
N LEU A 51 4.30 -3.65 -9.26
CA LEU A 51 4.55 -5.05 -9.56
C LEU A 51 3.76 -5.49 -10.80
N ALA A 52 4.36 -6.34 -11.63
CA ALA A 52 3.64 -6.99 -12.71
C ALA A 52 2.63 -8.00 -12.14
N HIS A 53 1.37 -7.92 -12.58
CA HIS A 53 0.28 -8.78 -12.11
C HIS A 53 -0.34 -9.55 -13.28
N PRO A 54 -0.47 -10.89 -13.21
CA PRO A 54 -0.92 -11.71 -14.34
C PRO A 54 -2.26 -11.30 -14.95
N ALA A 55 -3.21 -10.83 -14.13
CA ALA A 55 -4.54 -10.42 -14.60
C ALA A 55 -4.69 -8.91 -14.84
N ALA A 56 -3.79 -8.08 -14.31
CA ALA A 56 -3.96 -6.61 -14.29
C ALA A 56 -2.82 -5.88 -15.03
N GLY A 57 -1.86 -6.62 -15.59
CA GLY A 57 -0.66 -6.07 -16.22
C GLY A 57 0.32 -5.57 -15.17
N SER A 58 0.00 -4.44 -14.53
CA SER A 58 0.80 -3.80 -13.50
C SER A 58 -0.09 -3.24 -12.39
N VAL A 59 0.35 -3.37 -11.14
CA VAL A 59 -0.37 -2.85 -9.97
C VAL A 59 0.54 -2.02 -9.08
N ASP A 60 0.07 -0.84 -8.69
CA ASP A 60 0.71 0.01 -7.69
C ASP A 60 0.23 -0.40 -6.29
N LEU A 61 1.17 -0.58 -5.37
CA LEU A 61 0.91 -0.96 -3.98
C LEU A 61 1.64 -0.03 -3.02
N VAL A 62 1.14 0.05 -1.79
CA VAL A 62 1.80 0.79 -0.71
C VAL A 62 2.91 -0.08 -0.12
N ALA A 63 4.12 0.47 -0.05
CA ALA A 63 5.26 -0.23 0.53
C ALA A 63 5.17 -0.28 2.06
N ASN A 64 5.87 -1.23 2.67
CA ASN A 64 6.12 -1.25 4.11
C ASN A 64 6.77 0.07 4.56
N PRO A 65 6.16 0.77 5.55
CA PRO A 65 6.66 2.05 6.06
C PRO A 65 7.97 1.92 6.84
N ILE A 66 8.23 0.76 7.43
CA ILE A 66 9.43 0.47 8.21
C ILE A 66 10.54 0.02 7.25
N LYS A 67 11.70 0.69 7.34
CA LYS A 67 12.89 0.38 6.54
C LYS A 67 13.95 -0.26 7.42
N PHE A 68 14.12 -1.58 7.27
CA PHE A 68 15.13 -2.34 7.98
C PHE A 68 16.47 -2.27 7.24
N SER A 69 17.55 -1.90 7.94
CA SER A 69 18.89 -1.80 7.36
C SER A 69 19.52 -3.16 7.08
N ARG A 70 19.29 -4.17 7.93
CA ARG A 70 19.87 -5.52 7.81
C ARG A 70 19.02 -6.47 6.96
N THR A 71 17.71 -6.33 7.01
CA THR A 71 16.75 -7.20 6.32
C THR A 71 15.70 -6.37 5.57
N PRO A 72 16.10 -5.65 4.51
CA PRO A 72 15.16 -4.83 3.75
C PRO A 72 13.99 -5.66 3.23
N ALA A 73 12.77 -5.12 3.32
CA ALA A 73 11.59 -5.75 2.77
C ALA A 73 11.75 -5.90 1.24
N ARG A 74 11.43 -7.09 0.72
CA ARG A 74 11.45 -7.40 -0.72
C ARG A 74 10.04 -7.70 -1.18
N TYR A 75 9.67 -7.15 -2.34
CA TYR A 75 8.36 -7.37 -2.96
C TYR A 75 8.59 -8.15 -4.24
N THR A 76 8.49 -9.47 -4.15
CA THR A 76 8.84 -10.39 -5.26
C THR A 76 7.63 -10.96 -5.95
N LEU A 77 6.47 -11.00 -5.28
CA LEU A 77 5.23 -11.56 -5.81
C LEU A 77 4.13 -10.50 -5.77
N PRO A 78 3.31 -10.41 -6.83
CA PRO A 78 2.09 -9.62 -6.80
C PRO A 78 1.05 -10.30 -5.89
N PRO A 79 -0.06 -9.60 -5.56
CA PRO A 79 -1.21 -10.23 -4.93
C PRO A 79 -1.64 -11.48 -5.72
N PRO A 80 -1.90 -12.62 -5.06
CA PRO A 80 -2.26 -13.85 -5.76
C PRO A 80 -3.69 -13.76 -6.30
N ARG A 81 -3.96 -14.49 -7.39
CA ARG A 81 -5.34 -14.75 -7.82
C ARG A 81 -6.03 -15.70 -6.85
N LEU A 82 -7.36 -15.72 -6.93
CA LEU A 82 -8.17 -16.70 -6.21
C LEU A 82 -7.71 -18.12 -6.57
N GLY A 83 -7.32 -18.89 -5.57
CA GLY A 83 -6.89 -20.28 -5.71
C GLY A 83 -5.51 -20.50 -6.33
N GLU A 84 -4.71 -19.46 -6.57
CA GLU A 84 -3.43 -19.57 -7.30
C GLU A 84 -2.45 -20.59 -6.69
N HIS A 85 -2.38 -20.65 -5.36
CA HIS A 85 -1.47 -21.54 -4.64
C HIS A 85 -2.18 -22.73 -3.97
N THR A 86 -3.48 -22.96 -4.23
CA THR A 86 -4.24 -24.04 -3.57
C THR A 86 -3.58 -25.41 -3.75
N GLY A 87 -3.17 -25.74 -4.99
CA GLY A 87 -2.53 -27.03 -5.28
C GLY A 87 -1.14 -27.17 -4.63
N GLU A 88 -0.35 -26.10 -4.59
CA GLU A 88 0.96 -26.08 -3.93
C GLU A 88 0.81 -26.35 -2.43
N VAL A 89 -0.12 -25.65 -1.76
CA VAL A 89 -0.34 -25.83 -0.32
C VAL A 89 -0.87 -27.24 -0.01
N LEU A 90 -1.86 -27.73 -0.78
CA LEU A 90 -2.43 -29.06 -0.53
C LEU A 90 -1.39 -30.19 -0.68
N ARG A 91 -0.48 -30.06 -1.67
CA ARG A 91 0.54 -31.07 -1.91
C ARG A 91 1.75 -30.90 -1.00
N ASP A 92 2.33 -29.71 -0.93
CA ASP A 92 3.65 -29.50 -0.37
C ASP A 92 3.60 -29.21 1.14
N VAL A 93 2.49 -28.62 1.63
CA VAL A 93 2.29 -28.32 3.06
C VAL A 93 1.46 -29.40 3.73
N LEU A 94 0.38 -29.86 3.10
CA LEU A 94 -0.51 -30.88 3.67
C LEU A 94 -0.17 -32.31 3.27
N GLY A 95 0.72 -32.52 2.30
CA GLY A 95 1.18 -33.84 1.89
C GLY A 95 0.12 -34.68 1.16
N LEU A 96 -0.94 -34.06 0.63
CA LEU A 96 -2.00 -34.78 -0.05
C LEU A 96 -1.52 -35.33 -1.40
N SER A 97 -1.95 -36.55 -1.70
CA SER A 97 -1.77 -37.14 -3.01
C SER A 97 -2.65 -36.45 -4.07
N GLU A 98 -2.27 -36.57 -5.33
CA GLU A 98 -3.06 -36.02 -6.45
C GLU A 98 -4.52 -36.52 -6.43
N THR A 99 -4.73 -37.78 -6.02
CA THR A 99 -6.06 -38.37 -5.94
C THR A 99 -6.93 -37.76 -4.83
N GLU A 100 -6.34 -37.34 -3.72
CA GLU A 100 -7.04 -36.65 -2.65
C GLU A 100 -7.37 -35.21 -3.05
N ILE A 101 -6.45 -34.54 -3.73
CA ILE A 101 -6.65 -33.17 -4.25
C ILE A 101 -7.80 -33.15 -5.26
N GLU A 102 -7.84 -34.09 -6.21
CA GLU A 102 -8.93 -34.17 -7.19
C GLU A 102 -10.30 -34.45 -6.54
N LYS A 103 -10.34 -35.25 -5.46
CA LYS A 103 -11.58 -35.45 -4.68
C LYS A 103 -12.07 -34.15 -4.04
N LEU A 104 -11.16 -33.33 -3.51
CA LEU A 104 -11.52 -32.04 -2.90
C LEU A 104 -12.08 -31.05 -3.94
N LYS A 105 -11.47 -31.00 -5.13
CA LYS A 105 -11.98 -30.20 -6.26
C LYS A 105 -13.35 -30.68 -6.72
N ALA A 106 -13.51 -32.00 -6.90
CA ALA A 106 -14.79 -32.59 -7.31
C ALA A 106 -15.90 -32.37 -6.26
N GLY A 107 -15.52 -32.35 -4.98
CA GLY A 107 -16.41 -32.03 -3.87
C GLY A 107 -16.73 -30.54 -3.70
N SER A 108 -16.19 -29.66 -4.54
CA SER A 108 -16.31 -28.18 -4.41
C SER A 108 -15.86 -27.64 -3.04
N VAL A 109 -14.91 -28.33 -2.41
CA VAL A 109 -14.31 -27.91 -1.14
C VAL A 109 -13.22 -26.85 -1.39
N VAL A 110 -12.56 -26.94 -2.54
CA VAL A 110 -11.50 -26.05 -3.03
C VAL A 110 -11.68 -25.69 -4.49
#